data_AF-A0A963MBT2-F1
#
_entry.id   AF-A0A963MBT2-F1
#
_cell.length_a   1.000
_cell.length_b   1.000
_cell.length_c   1.000
_cell.angle_alpha   90.00
_cell.angle_beta   90.00
_cell.angle_gamma   90.00
#
_symmetry.space_group_name_H-M   'P 1'
#
loop_
_entity.id
_entity.type
_entity.pdbx_description
1 polymer ?
#
loop_
_entity_poly.entity_id
_entity_poly.type
_entity_poly.pdbx_seq_one_letter_code
_entity_poly.pdbx_strand_id
1 'polypeptide(L)'
;MPDTPRTAPVAGPDAPVVREAQPAHAYDATAKQKAGAKLARIPVKVQNDGPALKKPEWIRVKAGSSSTRFYEIKDILRANKLVTVCEEASCPNIGECFGHGTATFMIM
;
A
#
# COMPACT_ATOMS: atom_id res chain seq x y z
N MET A 1 4.53 35.72 -13.80
CA MET A 1 4.36 34.27 -13.94
C MET A 1 3.46 33.83 -12.79
N PRO A 2 2.15 33.63 -13.00
CA PRO A 2 1.27 33.17 -11.92
C PRO A 2 1.56 31.70 -11.61
N ASP A 3 1.95 31.43 -10.37
CA ASP A 3 2.09 30.07 -9.82
C ASP A 3 0.74 29.36 -9.91
N THR A 4 0.66 28.43 -10.86
CA THR A 4 -0.49 27.54 -10.99
C THR A 4 -0.32 26.44 -9.94
N PRO A 5 -1.23 26.26 -8.97
CA PRO A 5 -1.14 25.17 -8.03
C PRO A 5 -1.27 23.86 -8.80
N ARG A 6 -0.18 23.10 -8.83
CA ARG A 6 -0.09 21.76 -9.44
C ARG A 6 -1.00 20.85 -8.63
N THR A 7 -2.27 20.78 -9.02
CA THR A 7 -3.23 19.83 -8.48
C THR A 7 -2.72 18.43 -8.79
N ALA A 8 -2.20 17.75 -7.77
CA ALA A 8 -1.81 16.36 -7.88
C ALA A 8 -3.07 15.53 -8.20
N PRO A 9 -3.02 14.61 -9.18
CA PRO A 9 -4.18 13.78 -9.48
C PRO A 9 -4.44 12.85 -8.30
N VAL A 10 -5.64 12.95 -7.72
CA VAL A 10 -6.12 12.03 -6.70
C VAL A 10 -6.33 10.68 -7.38
N ALA A 11 -5.52 9.68 -7.00
CA ALA A 11 -5.59 8.33 -7.54
C ALA A 11 -6.99 7.74 -7.37
N GLY A 12 -7.70 7.54 -8.49
CA GLY A 12 -9.02 6.93 -8.54
C GLY A 12 -8.98 5.39 -8.40
N PRO A 13 -10.15 4.72 -8.39
CA PRO A 13 -10.26 3.27 -8.22
C PRO A 13 -9.56 2.44 -9.32
N ASP A 14 -9.24 3.06 -10.45
CA ASP A 14 -8.49 2.46 -11.58
C ASP A 14 -6.99 2.80 -11.55
N ALA A 15 -6.44 3.23 -10.40
CA ALA A 15 -5.04 3.60 -10.31
C ALA A 15 -4.12 2.46 -10.76
N PRO A 16 -3.17 2.73 -11.67
CA PRO A 16 -2.33 1.69 -12.26
C PRO A 16 -1.49 0.98 -11.19
N VAL A 17 -1.49 -0.35 -11.20
CA VAL A 17 -0.67 -1.18 -10.30
C VAL A 17 0.62 -1.54 -11.00
N VAL A 18 1.75 -1.16 -10.42
CA VAL A 18 3.08 -1.40 -10.98
C VAL A 18 3.75 -2.55 -10.22
N ARG A 19 4.16 -3.59 -10.96
CA ARG A 19 4.90 -4.75 -10.42
C ARG A 19 6.36 -4.78 -10.87
N GLU A 20 6.65 -4.13 -11.99
CA GLU A 20 7.98 -4.00 -12.58
C GLU A 20 8.70 -2.73 -12.11
N ALA A 21 10.03 -2.71 -12.14
CA ALA A 21 10.81 -1.53 -11.81
C ALA A 21 10.62 -0.41 -12.86
N GLN A 22 10.03 0.72 -12.47
CA GLN A 22 10.02 1.93 -13.32
C GLN A 22 11.34 2.69 -13.20
N PRO A 23 11.91 3.18 -14.31
CA PRO A 23 13.08 4.04 -14.26
C PRO A 23 12.73 5.37 -13.60
N ALA A 24 13.71 6.00 -12.92
CA ALA A 24 13.48 7.18 -12.09
C ALA A 24 12.81 8.35 -12.83
N HIS A 25 13.06 8.51 -14.13
CA HIS A 25 12.47 9.56 -14.96
C HIS A 25 10.99 9.29 -15.35
N ALA A 26 10.50 8.06 -15.17
CA ALA A 26 9.13 7.64 -15.49
C ALA A 26 8.34 7.26 -14.21
N TYR A 27 8.73 7.83 -13.07
CA TYR A 27 8.05 7.63 -11.79
C TYR A 27 6.66 8.28 -11.82
N ASP A 28 5.63 7.45 -11.65
CA ASP A 28 4.27 7.90 -11.35
C ASP A 28 4.00 7.75 -9.85
N ALA A 29 3.68 8.86 -9.18
CA ALA A 29 3.35 8.94 -7.77
C ALA A 29 1.98 8.37 -7.43
N THR A 30 1.08 8.36 -8.40
CA THR A 30 -0.30 7.89 -8.24
C THR A 30 -0.43 6.38 -8.43
N ALA A 31 0.58 5.75 -9.03
CA ALA A 31 0.60 4.33 -9.31
C ALA A 31 1.02 3.49 -8.09
N LYS A 32 0.25 2.45 -7.77
CA LYS A 32 0.54 1.56 -6.63
C LYS A 32 1.68 0.61 -6.95
N GLN A 33 2.86 0.89 -6.39
CA GLN A 33 4.07 0.07 -6.56
C GLN A 33 4.04 -1.16 -5.64
N LYS A 34 4.29 -2.36 -6.17
CA LYS A 34 4.34 -3.61 -5.40
C LYS A 34 5.70 -4.31 -5.52
N ALA A 35 6.09 -5.00 -4.44
CA ALA A 35 7.27 -5.88 -4.40
C ALA A 35 8.55 -5.22 -4.96
N GLY A 36 9.14 -5.81 -6.00
CA GLY A 36 10.38 -5.32 -6.63
C GLY A 36 10.28 -3.88 -7.13
N ALA A 37 9.11 -3.46 -7.62
CA ALA A 37 8.89 -2.09 -8.08
C ALA A 37 9.07 -1.05 -6.96
N LYS A 38 8.67 -1.38 -5.73
CA LYS A 38 8.85 -0.51 -4.56
C LYS A 38 10.32 -0.42 -4.14
N LEU A 39 11.06 -1.52 -4.26
CA LEU A 39 12.47 -1.60 -3.86
C LEU A 39 13.44 -1.08 -4.95
N ALA A 40 12.97 -0.95 -6.20
CA ALA A 40 13.80 -0.64 -7.37
C ALA A 40 14.65 0.63 -7.23
N ARG A 41 14.14 1.64 -6.52
CA ARG A 41 14.80 2.95 -6.36
C ARG A 41 15.75 3.03 -5.17
N ILE A 42 15.74 2.03 -4.29
CA ILE A 42 16.60 2.02 -3.10
C ILE A 42 18.06 1.83 -3.56
N PRO A 43 19.00 2.69 -3.12
CA PRO A 43 20.41 2.60 -3.50
C PRO A 43 21.06 1.27 -3.05
N VAL A 44 20.67 0.78 -1.88
CA VAL A 44 21.08 -0.51 -1.35
C VAL A 44 20.16 -1.60 -1.89
N LYS A 45 20.73 -2.54 -2.66
CA LYS A 45 19.97 -3.67 -3.22
C LYS A 45 19.86 -4.80 -2.20
N VAL A 46 18.66 -5.34 -2.06
CA VAL A 46 18.42 -6.54 -1.24
C VAL A 46 18.97 -7.75 -1.99
N GLN A 47 20.14 -8.23 -1.58
CA GLN A 47 20.74 -9.47 -2.08
C GLN A 47 20.04 -10.65 -1.41
N ASN A 48 19.22 -11.38 -2.17
CA ASN A 48 18.56 -12.60 -1.72
C ASN A 48 19.21 -13.79 -2.44
N ASP A 49 20.46 -14.08 -2.09
CA ASP A 49 21.29 -15.05 -2.81
C ASP A 49 21.03 -16.50 -2.34
N GLY A 50 20.20 -16.67 -1.32
CA GLY A 50 19.79 -17.96 -0.76
C GLY A 50 18.37 -18.37 -1.16
N PRO A 51 17.98 -19.64 -0.91
CA PRO A 51 16.63 -20.11 -1.17
C PRO A 51 15.60 -19.33 -0.34
N ALA A 52 14.49 -18.93 -0.98
CA ALA A 52 13.41 -18.22 -0.31
C ALA A 52 12.78 -19.09 0.80
N LEU A 53 13.15 -18.81 2.06
CA LEU A 53 12.62 -19.52 3.20
C LEU A 53 11.14 -19.17 3.41
N LYS A 54 10.31 -20.19 3.65
CA LYS A 54 8.92 -19.97 4.02
C LYS A 54 8.86 -19.25 5.36
N LYS A 55 8.00 -18.24 5.46
CA LYS A 55 7.68 -17.61 6.74
C LYS A 55 7.22 -18.68 7.75
N PRO A 56 7.67 -18.65 9.01
CA PRO A 56 7.24 -19.59 10.03
C PRO A 56 5.74 -19.46 10.31
N GLU A 57 5.14 -20.48 10.91
CA GLU A 57 3.69 -20.53 11.15
C GLU A 57 3.21 -19.38 12.07
N TRP A 58 3.93 -19.11 13.15
CA TRP A 58 3.51 -18.14 14.17
C TRP A 58 3.36 -16.69 13.66
N ILE A 59 4.06 -16.29 12.60
CA ILE A 59 3.97 -14.93 12.02
C ILE A 59 2.93 -14.83 10.89
N ARG A 60 2.36 -15.96 10.47
CA ARG A 60 1.37 -15.99 9.39
C ARG A 60 -0.01 -15.74 9.95
N VAL A 61 -0.51 -14.54 9.69
CA VAL A 61 -1.91 -14.18 9.93
C VAL A 61 -2.80 -14.65 8.78
N LYS A 62 -4.00 -15.13 9.09
CA LYS A 62 -5.04 -15.40 8.09
C LYS A 62 -5.67 -14.05 7.70
N ALA A 63 -5.46 -13.62 6.46
CA ALA A 63 -6.05 -12.39 5.96
C ALA A 63 -7.57 -12.51 5.91
N GLY A 64 -8.28 -11.59 6.56
CA GLY A 64 -9.73 -11.42 6.44
C GLY A 64 -10.54 -12.53 7.08
N SER A 65 -10.77 -12.44 8.39
CA SER A 65 -11.98 -13.05 8.93
C SER A 65 -13.18 -12.28 8.36
N SER A 66 -14.11 -12.97 7.71
CA SER A 66 -15.40 -12.39 7.28
C SER A 66 -16.26 -11.90 8.46
N SER A 67 -15.86 -12.21 9.71
CA SER A 67 -16.55 -11.77 10.92
C SER A 67 -16.16 -10.36 11.39
N THR A 68 -15.17 -9.70 10.80
CA THR A 68 -14.72 -8.37 11.26
C THR A 68 -15.27 -7.24 10.37
N ARG A 69 -15.33 -6.02 10.93
CA ARG A 69 -15.74 -4.78 10.24
C ARG A 69 -14.77 -4.30 9.14
N PHE A 70 -13.91 -5.20 8.65
CA PHE A 70 -12.88 -4.92 7.66
C PHE A 70 -13.46 -4.31 6.37
N TYR A 71 -14.50 -4.93 5.81
CA TYR A 71 -15.10 -4.48 4.55
C TYR A 71 -15.81 -3.13 4.73
N GLU A 72 -16.49 -2.92 5.85
CA GLU A 72 -17.15 -1.66 6.16
C GLU A 72 -16.16 -0.49 6.23
N ILE A 73 -15.08 -0.62 7.01
CA ILE A 73 -14.07 0.43 7.12
C ILE A 73 -13.38 0.67 5.78
N LYS A 74 -13.10 -0.40 5.04
CA LYS A 74 -12.52 -0.29 3.70
C LYS A 74 -13.42 0.50 2.74
N ASP A 75 -14.72 0.28 2.77
CA ASP A 75 -15.67 1.00 1.92
C ASP A 75 -15.79 2.48 2.33
N ILE A 76 -15.79 2.78 3.65
CA ILE A 76 -15.77 4.15 4.17
C ILE A 76 -14.50 4.89 3.73
N LEU A 77 -13.33 4.26 3.88
CA LEU A 77 -12.05 4.85 3.49
C LEU A 77 -12.04 5.20 1.99
N ARG A 78 -12.56 4.30 1.16
CA ARG A 78 -12.68 4.50 -0.30
C ARG A 78 -13.66 5.60 -0.66
N ALA A 79 -14.83 5.63 -0.03
CA ALA A 79 -15.84 6.67 -0.26
C ALA A 79 -15.28 8.07 0.05
N ASN A 80 -14.46 8.18 1.09
CA ASN A 80 -13.84 9.44 1.51
C ASN A 80 -12.48 9.73 0.85
N LYS A 81 -12.02 8.86 -0.06
CA LYS A 81 -10.71 8.98 -0.75
C LYS A 81 -9.54 9.17 0.22
N LEU A 82 -9.58 8.48 1.37
CA LEU A 82 -8.54 8.56 2.40
C LEU A 82 -7.50 7.47 2.22
N VAL A 83 -6.23 7.82 2.45
CA VAL A 83 -5.10 6.89 2.34
C VAL A 83 -4.63 6.47 3.73
N THR A 84 -4.48 5.16 3.94
CA THR A 84 -4.01 4.59 5.21
C THR A 84 -2.73 3.79 5.03
N VAL A 85 -1.87 3.81 6.05
CA VAL A 85 -0.68 2.94 6.09
C VAL A 85 -1.09 1.46 6.12
N CYS A 86 -2.26 1.16 6.68
CA CYS A 86 -2.81 -0.18 6.75
C CYS A 86 -2.95 -0.82 5.36
N GLU A 87 -3.49 -0.08 4.38
CA GLU A 87 -3.70 -0.55 3.01
C GLU A 87 -2.46 -0.41 2.11
N GLU A 88 -1.64 0.61 2.32
CA GLU A 88 -0.45 0.85 1.50
C GLU A 88 0.73 -0.04 1.86
N ALA A 89 0.90 -0.35 3.16
CA ALA A 89 1.94 -1.26 3.61
C ALA A 89 1.55 -2.75 3.51
N SER A 90 0.30 -3.07 3.14
CA SER A 90 -0.24 -4.43 3.23
C SER A 90 -0.06 -5.00 4.65
N CYS A 91 -0.47 -4.23 5.65
CA CYS A 91 -0.26 -4.54 7.06
C CYS A 91 -0.90 -5.89 7.43
N PRO A 92 -0.15 -6.84 8.04
CA PRO A 92 -0.72 -8.13 8.47
C PRO A 92 -1.87 -7.95 9.49
N ASN A 93 -1.84 -6.87 10.27
CA ASN A 93 -2.81 -6.64 11.35
C ASN A 93 -4.07 -5.88 10.90
N ILE A 94 -4.23 -5.59 9.59
CA ILE A 94 -5.33 -4.76 9.09
C ILE A 94 -6.72 -5.27 9.51
N GLY A 95 -6.91 -6.60 9.57
CA GLY A 95 -8.17 -7.20 9.97
C GLY A 95 -8.53 -6.96 11.45
N GLU A 96 -7.52 -6.93 12.32
CA GLU A 96 -7.67 -6.63 13.74
C GLU A 96 -7.86 -5.12 13.94
N CYS A 97 -6.97 -4.29 13.37
CA CYS A 97 -7.05 -2.83 13.49
C CYS A 97 -8.43 -2.32 13.07
N PHE A 98 -8.94 -2.74 11.90
CA PHE A 98 -10.26 -2.33 11.42
C PHE A 98 -11.39 -2.96 12.24
N GLY A 99 -11.20 -4.19 12.75
CA GLY A 99 -12.15 -4.81 13.68
C GLY A 99 -12.36 -4.00 14.95
N HIS A 100 -11.30 -3.36 15.45
CA HIS A 100 -11.33 -2.47 16.62
C HIS A 100 -11.70 -1.02 16.29
N GLY A 101 -11.95 -0.66 15.02
CA GLY A 101 -12.25 0.72 14.63
C GLY A 101 -11.03 1.64 14.57
N THR A 102 -9.81 1.09 14.54
CA THR A 102 -8.56 1.86 14.51
C THR A 102 -7.98 1.86 13.10
N ALA A 103 -7.63 3.05 12.59
CA ALA A 103 -6.91 3.21 11.34
C ALA A 103 -5.85 4.31 11.48
N THR A 104 -4.70 4.11 10.83
CA THR A 104 -3.62 5.09 10.78
C THR A 104 -3.54 5.68 9.38
N PHE A 105 -3.78 6.98 9.31
CA PHE A 105 -3.80 7.74 8.06
C PHE A 105 -2.42 8.25 7.71
N MET A 106 -2.15 8.35 6.41
CA MET A 106 -0.99 9.07 5.91
C MET A 106 -1.47 10.44 5.45
N ILE A 107 -0.91 11.50 6.04
CA ILE A 107 -1.14 12.87 5.61
C ILE A 107 -0.01 13.20 4.63
N MET A 108 -0.36 13.43 3.37
CA MET A 108 0.56 13.82 2.28
C MET A 108 0.31 15.26 1.86
#